data_AF-N1ZY57-F1
#
_entry.id   AF-N1ZY57-F1
#
_cell.length_a   1.000
_cell.length_b   1.000
_cell.length_c   1.000
_cell.angle_alpha   90.00
_cell.angle_beta   90.00
_cell.angle_gamma   90.00
#
_symmetry.space_group_name_H-M   'P 1'
#
loop_
_entity.id
_entity.type
_entity.pdbx_description
1 polymer ?
#
loop_
_entity_poly.entity_id
_entity_poly.type
_entity_poly.pdbx_seq_one_letter_code
_entity_poly.pdbx_strand_id
1 'polypeptide(L)'
;MRYLYHYTSLDTLALILKNRTLCFNNLRNVDDMEEAQSEDMGEFGKFVYVSCWTADSKESIPLWNLYTPNMHGVRIRLPEKPFKMYHYKKGEFFLKQDTDTCIEFADVFAENKYSVSPDNPALLSEVRQEYTGTR
;
A
#
# COMPACT_ATOMS: atom_id res chain seq x y z
N MET A 1 -20.38 -5.18 11.47
CA MET A 1 -19.17 -4.57 10.88
C MET A 1 -17.95 -5.24 11.47
N ARG A 2 -16.98 -5.60 10.64
CA ARG A 2 -15.70 -6.19 11.08
C ARG A 2 -14.68 -5.09 11.38
N TYR A 3 -13.85 -5.32 12.38
CA TYR A 3 -12.84 -4.38 12.84
C TYR A 3 -11.47 -5.02 12.85
N LEU A 4 -10.47 -4.19 12.60
CA LEU A 4 -9.05 -4.52 12.68
C LEU A 4 -8.38 -3.67 13.74
N TYR A 5 -7.32 -4.20 14.34
CA TYR A 5 -6.58 -3.56 15.41
C TYR A 5 -5.11 -3.40 15.03
N HIS A 6 -4.54 -2.23 15.30
CA HIS A 6 -3.14 -1.90 15.04
C HIS A 6 -2.47 -1.45 16.33
N TYR A 7 -1.32 -2.03 16.62
CA TYR A 7 -0.48 -1.68 17.75
C TYR A 7 0.56 -0.68 17.27
N THR A 8 0.73 0.42 17.99
CA THR A 8 1.65 1.48 17.59
C THR A 8 2.08 2.34 18.78
N SER A 9 3.06 3.22 18.58
CA SER A 9 3.50 4.15 19.61
C SER A 9 2.53 5.31 19.78
N LEU A 10 2.61 6.00 20.93
CA LEU A 10 1.86 7.24 21.16
C LEU A 10 2.24 8.34 20.16
N ASP A 11 3.51 8.42 19.77
CA ASP A 11 3.99 9.39 18.80
C ASP A 11 3.38 9.16 17.41
N THR A 12 3.33 7.91 16.95
CA THR A 12 2.67 7.56 15.68
C THR A 12 1.17 7.85 15.75
N LEU A 13 0.51 7.57 16.88
CA LEU A 13 -0.90 7.96 17.06
C LEU A 13 -1.07 9.48 16.94
N ALA A 14 -0.19 10.27 17.55
CA ALA A 14 -0.25 11.73 17.44
C ALA A 14 -0.12 12.20 15.98
N LEU A 15 0.77 11.57 15.20
CA LEU A 15 0.91 11.86 13.76
C LEU A 15 -0.33 11.46 12.96
N ILE A 16 -0.93 10.29 13.25
CA ILE A 16 -2.17 9.84 12.61
C ILE A 16 -3.30 10.84 12.88
N LEU A 17 -3.47 11.29 14.12
CA LEU A 17 -4.51 12.24 14.49
C LEU A 17 -4.28 13.63 13.88
N LYS A 18 -3.02 14.07 13.85
CA LYS A 18 -2.62 15.36 13.28
C LYS A 18 -2.87 15.43 11.77
N ASN A 19 -2.45 14.40 11.04
CA ASN A 19 -2.49 14.39 9.58
C ASN A 19 -3.76 13.75 9.01
N ARG A 20 -4.50 12.98 9.84
CA ARG A 20 -5.63 12.14 9.44
C ARG A 20 -5.25 11.11 8.36
N THR A 21 -4.01 10.64 8.40
CA THR A 21 -3.46 9.68 7.45
C THR A 21 -2.82 8.51 8.20
N LEU A 22 -2.79 7.34 7.55
CA LEU A 22 -2.00 6.20 8.00
C LEU A 22 -0.72 6.16 7.17
N CYS A 23 0.43 6.15 7.84
CA CYS A 23 1.72 6.00 7.18
C CYS A 23 2.01 4.50 7.04
N PHE A 24 2.16 4.03 5.81
CA PHE A 24 2.57 2.66 5.54
C PHE A 24 4.10 2.56 5.60
N ASN A 25 4.61 1.46 6.17
CA ASN A 25 6.04 1.19 6.22
C ASN A 25 6.45 0.33 5.02
N ASN A 26 7.72 0.40 4.65
CA ASN A 26 8.27 -0.49 3.63
C ASN A 26 8.16 -1.95 4.09
N LEU A 27 7.74 -2.86 3.21
CA LEU A 27 7.65 -4.29 3.54
C LEU A 27 8.99 -4.85 4.03
N ARG A 28 10.13 -4.31 3.57
CA ARG A 28 11.47 -4.71 4.05
C ARG A 28 11.76 -4.37 5.51
N ASN A 29 11.01 -3.43 6.08
CA ASN A 29 11.11 -3.04 7.48
C ASN A 29 10.13 -3.83 8.37
N VAL A 30 9.41 -4.81 7.80
CA VAL A 30 8.56 -5.76 8.52
C VAL A 30 9.32 -7.09 8.58
N ASP A 31 9.31 -7.75 9.73
CA ASP A 31 10.20 -8.89 10.06
C ASP A 31 10.00 -10.15 9.19
N ASP A 32 8.95 -10.22 8.36
CA ASP A 32 8.75 -11.34 7.43
C ASP A 32 9.43 -11.06 6.07
N MET A 33 10.72 -11.33 6.02
CA MET A 33 11.55 -11.25 4.82
C MET A 33 11.13 -12.22 3.70
N GLU A 34 10.28 -13.23 3.99
CA GLU A 34 9.75 -14.18 3.01
C GLU A 34 8.65 -13.61 2.11
N GLU A 35 7.92 -12.56 2.52
CA GLU A 35 6.83 -11.98 1.70
C GLU A 35 7.37 -11.00 0.62
N ALA A 36 8.64 -10.61 0.70
CA ALA A 36 9.28 -9.67 -0.22
C ALA A 36 9.86 -10.33 -1.49
N GLN A 37 9.78 -11.66 -1.61
CA GLN A 37 10.25 -12.40 -2.78
C GLN A 37 9.06 -12.87 -3.62
N SER A 38 8.72 -12.13 -4.68
CA SER A 38 7.92 -12.68 -5.76
C SER A 38 8.83 -13.52 -6.66
N GLU A 39 8.49 -14.80 -6.88
CA GLU A 39 9.28 -15.75 -7.68
C GLU A 39 9.61 -15.25 -9.11
N ASP A 40 8.84 -14.29 -9.66
CA ASP A 40 8.98 -13.81 -11.05
C ASP A 40 9.55 -12.38 -11.22
N MET A 41 9.69 -11.55 -10.16
CA MET A 41 10.00 -10.10 -10.33
C MET A 41 11.00 -9.49 -9.32
N GLY A 42 11.94 -10.26 -8.77
CA GLY A 42 13.08 -9.71 -7.99
C GLY A 42 12.70 -8.94 -6.71
N GLU A 43 13.49 -7.93 -6.31
CA GLU A 43 13.32 -7.13 -5.06
C GLU A 43 12.18 -6.09 -5.11
N PHE A 44 11.02 -6.43 -5.68
CA PHE A 44 9.87 -5.51 -5.74
C PHE A 44 9.26 -5.19 -4.36
N GLY A 45 9.58 -5.98 -3.32
CA GLY A 45 9.20 -5.69 -1.93
C GLY A 45 9.63 -4.31 -1.43
N LYS A 46 10.63 -3.66 -2.06
CA LYS A 46 10.99 -2.26 -1.77
C LYS A 46 9.91 -1.24 -2.13
N PHE A 47 9.00 -1.59 -3.04
CA PHE A 47 7.94 -0.68 -3.50
C PHE A 47 6.58 -1.02 -2.92
N VAL A 48 6.51 -2.09 -2.10
CA VAL A 48 5.31 -2.47 -1.38
C VAL A 48 5.35 -1.80 -0.01
N TYR A 49 4.33 -1.00 0.26
CA TYR A 49 4.12 -0.36 1.54
C TYR A 49 2.97 -1.02 2.27
N VAL A 50 3.20 -1.43 3.51
CA VAL A 50 2.25 -2.20 4.32
C VAL A 50 2.04 -1.57 5.71
N SER A 51 0.95 -1.98 6.35
CA SER A 51 0.70 -1.71 7.77
C SER A 51 0.17 -2.99 8.41
N CYS A 52 0.62 -3.29 9.63
CA CYS A 52 0.30 -4.55 10.29
C CYS A 52 -0.98 -4.43 11.12
N TRP A 53 -2.00 -5.25 10.83
CA TRP A 53 -3.27 -5.25 11.54
C TRP A 53 -3.64 -6.68 11.98
N THR A 54 -4.34 -6.81 13.11
CA THR A 54 -4.93 -8.07 13.54
C THR A 54 -6.45 -8.00 13.58
N ALA A 55 -7.11 -9.10 13.21
CA ALA A 55 -8.55 -9.26 13.37
C ALA A 55 -8.92 -9.77 14.77
N ASP A 56 -7.95 -10.25 15.57
CA ASP A 56 -8.23 -10.69 16.93
C ASP A 56 -8.65 -9.49 17.77
N SER A 57 -9.78 -9.62 18.46
CA SER A 57 -10.29 -8.60 19.38
C SER A 57 -9.55 -8.61 20.71
N LYS A 58 -9.00 -9.75 21.12
CA LYS A 58 -8.17 -9.85 22.31
C LYS A 58 -6.79 -9.28 22.05
N GLU A 59 -6.20 -8.67 23.06
CA GLU A 59 -4.84 -8.17 22.94
C GLU A 59 -3.80 -9.30 23.04
N SER A 60 -2.59 -9.02 22.53
CA SER A 60 -1.47 -9.96 22.54
C SER A 60 -0.22 -9.27 23.09
N ILE A 61 0.31 -9.81 24.20
CA ILE A 61 1.55 -9.35 24.83
C ILE A 61 2.74 -9.36 23.84
N PRO A 62 2.93 -10.41 23.01
CA PRO A 62 3.93 -10.38 21.95
C PRO A 62 3.82 -9.18 21.00
N LEU A 63 2.60 -8.80 20.59
CA LEU A 63 2.40 -7.68 19.66
C LEU A 63 2.72 -6.33 20.31
N TRP A 64 2.45 -6.19 21.61
CA TRP A 64 2.91 -5.02 22.37
C TRP A 64 4.43 -4.91 22.37
N ASN A 65 5.15 -6.01 22.54
CA ASN A 65 6.61 -6.00 22.56
C ASN A 65 7.21 -5.68 21.18
N LEU A 66 6.57 -6.18 20.12
CA LEU A 66 7.06 -6.04 18.75
C LEU A 66 6.81 -4.65 18.16
N TYR A 67 5.62 -4.10 18.39
CA TYR A 67 5.17 -2.89 17.69
C TYR A 67 5.14 -1.63 18.57
N THR A 68 5.44 -1.73 19.87
CA THR A 68 5.46 -0.57 20.76
C THR A 68 6.76 -0.45 21.53
N PRO A 69 7.28 0.79 21.72
CA PRO A 69 8.53 0.99 22.43
C PRO A 69 8.38 0.60 23.89
N ASN A 70 9.19 -0.35 24.36
CA ASN A 70 9.22 -0.82 25.75
C ASN A 70 7.85 -1.29 26.28
N MET A 71 6.99 -1.92 25.46
CA MET A 71 5.61 -2.29 25.83
C MET A 71 4.69 -1.08 26.15
N HIS A 72 5.12 0.14 25.84
CA HIS A 72 4.36 1.36 26.06
C HIS A 72 3.87 1.90 24.72
N GLY A 73 2.58 1.72 24.45
CA GLY A 73 1.96 2.25 23.25
C GLY A 73 0.45 2.21 23.34
N VAL A 74 -0.18 2.22 22.18
CA VAL A 74 -1.62 2.20 22.03
C VAL A 74 -2.04 1.16 21.02
N ARG A 75 -3.27 0.68 21.18
CA ARG A 75 -3.92 -0.22 20.23
C ARG A 75 -5.14 0.48 19.67
N ILE A 76 -5.05 0.88 18.41
CA ILE A 76 -6.15 1.55 17.71
C ILE A 76 -7.02 0.53 16.99
N ARG A 77 -8.33 0.80 16.89
CA ARG A 77 -9.30 -0.04 16.18
C ARG A 77 -9.91 0.74 15.02
N LEU A 78 -9.91 0.17 13.83
CA LEU A 78 -10.56 0.73 12.64
C LEU A 78 -11.49 -0.31 11.97
N PRO A 79 -12.51 0.13 11.21
CA PRO A 79 -13.27 -0.76 10.33
C PRO A 79 -12.34 -1.43 9.30
N GLU A 80 -12.67 -2.65 8.86
CA GLU A 80 -11.86 -3.43 7.89
C GLU A 80 -11.59 -2.68 6.58
N LYS A 81 -12.49 -1.79 6.16
CA LYS A 81 -12.33 -0.92 5.00
C LYS A 81 -12.45 0.55 5.44
N PRO A 82 -11.37 1.13 6.01
CA PRO A 82 -11.43 2.49 6.57
C PRO A 82 -11.19 3.56 5.49
N PHE A 83 -10.76 3.17 4.29
CA PHE A 83 -10.47 4.06 3.17
C PHE A 83 -11.65 4.20 2.22
N LYS A 84 -11.68 5.30 1.47
CA LYS A 84 -12.61 5.49 0.37
C LYS A 84 -12.34 4.44 -0.71
N MET A 85 -13.39 3.75 -1.13
CA MET A 85 -13.33 2.77 -2.20
C MET A 85 -13.78 3.40 -3.51
N TYR A 86 -13.07 3.09 -4.57
CA TYR A 86 -13.33 3.48 -5.94
C TYR A 86 -13.67 2.23 -6.74
N HIS A 87 -14.67 2.35 -7.60
CA HIS A 87 -15.10 1.29 -8.49
C HIS A 87 -14.79 1.70 -9.92
N TYR A 88 -14.01 0.88 -10.61
CA TYR A 88 -13.64 1.09 -12.01
C TYR A 88 -14.11 -0.10 -12.83
N LYS A 89 -14.61 0.18 -14.02
CA LYS A 89 -15.07 -0.83 -14.97
C LYS A 89 -13.92 -1.31 -15.84
N LYS A 90 -14.08 -2.52 -16.36
CA LYS A 90 -13.24 -3.07 -17.42
C LYS A 90 -13.08 -2.06 -18.55
N GLY A 91 -11.82 -1.81 -18.94
CA GLY A 91 -11.45 -0.86 -19.99
C GLY A 91 -11.12 0.54 -19.49
N GLU A 92 -11.57 0.94 -18.29
CA GLU A 92 -11.08 2.17 -17.67
C GLU A 92 -9.63 1.96 -17.20
N PHE A 93 -8.75 2.94 -17.42
CA PHE A 93 -7.35 2.89 -16.99
C PHE A 93 -6.60 1.60 -17.36
N PHE A 94 -6.94 1.01 -18.52
CA PHE A 94 -6.36 -0.25 -19.02
C PHE A 94 -6.63 -1.49 -18.13
N LEU A 95 -7.65 -1.43 -17.27
CA LEU A 95 -8.04 -2.54 -16.41
C LEU A 95 -8.69 -3.68 -17.23
N LYS A 96 -8.22 -4.92 -16.99
CA LYS A 96 -8.72 -6.13 -17.68
C LYS A 96 -10.10 -6.58 -17.18
N GLN A 97 -10.50 -6.11 -16.01
CA GLN A 97 -11.73 -6.48 -15.30
C GLN A 97 -12.21 -5.34 -14.43
N ASP A 98 -13.48 -5.40 -14.02
CA ASP A 98 -14.03 -4.51 -13.00
C ASP A 98 -13.21 -4.67 -11.71
N THR A 99 -12.81 -3.54 -11.13
CA THR A 99 -11.88 -3.50 -10.01
C THR A 99 -12.36 -2.52 -8.96
N ASP A 100 -12.52 -3.03 -7.73
CA ASP A 100 -12.71 -2.23 -6.53
C ASP A 100 -11.36 -2.00 -5.85
N THR A 101 -11.01 -0.74 -5.61
CA THR A 101 -9.71 -0.39 -5.01
C THR A 101 -9.81 0.84 -4.11
N CYS A 102 -8.90 0.98 -3.15
CA CYS A 102 -8.74 2.21 -2.36
C CYS A 102 -7.80 3.23 -3.02
N ILE A 103 -7.25 2.90 -4.19
CA ILE A 103 -6.35 3.77 -4.96
C ILE A 103 -7.18 4.55 -5.99
N GLU A 104 -7.06 5.88 -5.95
CA GLU A 104 -7.68 6.76 -6.93
C GLU A 104 -6.84 6.78 -8.22
N PHE A 105 -7.18 5.93 -9.18
CA PHE A 105 -6.44 5.85 -10.44
C PHE A 105 -6.46 7.16 -11.20
N ALA A 106 -7.57 7.91 -11.19
CA ALA A 106 -7.66 9.19 -11.87
C ALA A 106 -6.51 10.15 -11.50
N ASP A 107 -6.23 10.30 -10.21
CA ASP A 107 -5.14 11.15 -9.71
C ASP A 107 -3.76 10.57 -10.04
N VAL A 108 -3.60 9.26 -9.92
CA VAL A 108 -2.33 8.57 -10.23
C VAL A 108 -1.94 8.76 -11.71
N PHE A 109 -2.91 8.63 -12.62
CA PHE A 109 -2.69 8.82 -14.06
C PHE A 109 -2.52 10.30 -14.42
N ALA A 110 -3.30 11.20 -13.83
CA ALA A 110 -3.19 12.63 -14.09
C ALA A 110 -1.84 13.22 -13.66
N GLU A 111 -1.28 12.72 -12.55
CA GLU A 111 -0.01 13.21 -11.99
C GLU A 111 1.22 12.41 -12.44
N ASN A 112 1.07 11.47 -13.38
CA ASN A 112 2.14 10.56 -13.83
C ASN A 112 2.85 9.84 -12.67
N LYS A 113 2.11 9.47 -11.62
CA LYS A 113 2.61 8.82 -10.40
C LYS A 113 2.73 7.30 -10.50
N TYR A 114 2.81 6.75 -11.71
CA TYR A 114 2.94 5.31 -11.95
C TYR A 114 4.30 4.99 -12.57
N SER A 115 4.86 3.84 -12.19
CA SER A 115 6.05 3.28 -12.83
C SER A 115 5.64 2.19 -13.80
N VAL A 116 6.07 2.32 -15.06
CA VAL A 116 5.90 1.26 -16.06
C VAL A 116 6.99 0.22 -15.83
N SER A 117 6.60 -1.02 -15.52
CA SER A 117 7.56 -2.13 -15.51
C SER A 117 8.01 -2.43 -16.96
N PRO A 118 9.32 -2.47 -17.24
CA PRO A 118 9.86 -2.82 -18.56
C PRO A 118 9.41 -4.20 -19.05
N ASP A 119 9.04 -5.10 -18.14
CA ASP A 119 8.73 -6.50 -18.43
C ASP A 119 7.29 -6.72 -18.91
N ASN A 120 6.56 -5.65 -19.24
CA ASN A 120 5.26 -5.75 -19.88
C ASN A 120 5.38 -5.48 -21.41
N PRO A 121 5.56 -6.53 -22.24
CA PRO A 121 5.84 -6.38 -23.67
C PRO A 121 4.74 -5.67 -24.47
N ALA A 122 3.52 -5.57 -23.93
CA ALA A 122 2.42 -4.85 -24.57
C ALA A 122 2.61 -3.31 -24.55
N LEU A 123 3.39 -2.77 -23.61
CA LEU A 123 3.62 -1.32 -23.48
C LEU A 123 4.85 -0.84 -24.28
N LEU A 124 5.83 -1.73 -24.54
CA LEU A 124 6.99 -1.40 -25.38
C LEU A 124 6.62 -1.09 -26.83
N SER A 125 5.50 -1.62 -27.35
CA SER A 125 5.00 -1.27 -28.68
C SER A 125 4.34 0.10 -28.77
N GLU A 126 3.86 0.66 -27.64
CA GLU A 126 3.17 1.96 -27.60
C GLU A 126 4.09 3.13 -27.23
N VAL A 127 5.22 2.87 -26.55
CA VAL A 127 6.29 3.87 -26.37
C VAL A 127 7.12 3.95 -27.67
N ARG A 128 6.48 4.36 -28.77
CA ARG A 128 7.21 4.94 -29.90
C ARG A 128 7.66 6.33 -29.46
N GLN A 129 8.96 6.48 -29.19
CA GLN A 129 9.58 7.79 -29.18
C GLN A 129 9.32 8.47 -30.54
N GLU A 130 8.35 9.37 -30.60
CA GLU A 130 8.33 10.39 -31.64
C GLU A 130 9.50 11.33 -31.36
N TYR A 131 10.66 11.04 -31.97
CA TYR A 131 11.68 12.04 -32.15
C TYR A 131 11.15 13.08 -33.14
N THR A 132 10.44 14.09 -32.65
CA THR A 132 10.27 15.35 -33.39
C THR A 132 11.59 16.10 -33.36
N GLY A 133 12.50 15.71 -34.25
CA GLY A 133 13.71 16.45 -34.60
C GLY A 133 13.56 16.97 -36.02
N THR A 134 13.15 18.22 -36.16
CA THR A 134 13.14 18.94 -37.43
C THR A 134 14.50 19.60 -37.61
N ARG A 135 15.09 19.41 -38.82
CA ARG A 135 16.35 19.94 -39.39
C ARG A 135 17.60 19.10 -39.19
#